data_AF-A0A2A4MYT2-F1
#
_entry.id   AF-A0A2A4MYT2-F1
#
_cell.length_a   1.000
_cell.length_b   1.000
_cell.length_c   1.000
_cell.angle_alpha   90.00
_cell.angle_beta   90.00
_cell.angle_gamma   90.00
#
_symmetry.space_group_name_H-M   'P 1'
#
loop_
_entity.id
_entity.type
_entity.pdbx_description
1 polymer ?
#
loop_
_entity_poly.entity_id
_entity_poly.type
_entity_poly.pdbx_seq_one_letter_code
_entity_poly.pdbx_strand_id
1 'polypeptide(L)'
;MYKIWLLGLIILLNTSLVWADELKIVVVGLFTGQAVVEINHKQRLLKVGKTSPEGVTLISATSQSAVLEIDGEQKKYLLGSHIGGNFSPPPALPVVSLWPTNGMYITPGSVNGYSVDFLVDTGA
;
A
#
# COMPACT_ATOMS: atom_id res chain seq x y z
N MET A 1 22.13 -29.69 -43.34
CA MET A 1 21.17 -29.80 -42.22
C MET A 1 21.70 -29.22 -40.90
N TYR A 2 22.96 -29.47 -40.51
CA TYR A 2 23.55 -28.92 -39.26
C TYR A 2 23.61 -27.38 -39.18
N LYS A 3 23.77 -26.67 -40.31
CA LYS A 3 23.76 -25.19 -40.34
C LYS A 3 22.43 -24.57 -39.89
N ILE A 4 21.30 -25.22 -40.19
CA ILE A 4 19.96 -24.73 -39.81
C ILE A 4 19.74 -24.92 -38.30
N TRP A 5 20.22 -26.03 -37.77
CA TRP A 5 20.23 -26.30 -36.33
C TRP A 5 21.14 -25.32 -35.57
N LEU A 6 22.30 -24.97 -36.13
CA LEU A 6 23.20 -23.97 -35.55
C LEU A 6 22.57 -22.57 -35.52
N LEU A 7 21.85 -22.18 -36.59
CA LEU A 7 21.13 -20.91 -36.66
C LEU A 7 19.98 -20.83 -35.64
N GLY A 8 19.23 -21.92 -35.45
CA GLY A 8 18.20 -22.00 -34.42
C GLY A 8 18.75 -21.87 -32.99
N LEU A 9 19.91 -22.48 -32.73
CA LEU A 9 20.59 -22.39 -31.43
C LEU A 9 21.04 -20.96 -31.10
N ILE A 10 21.54 -20.22 -32.09
CA ILE A 10 21.98 -18.82 -31.90
C ILE A 10 20.79 -17.89 -31.58
N ILE A 11 19.62 -18.13 -32.17
CA ILE A 11 18.40 -17.34 -31.89
C ILE A 11 17.90 -17.60 -30.46
N LEU A 12 17.97 -18.84 -29.98
CA LEU A 12 17.59 -19.21 -28.61
C LEU A 12 18.54 -18.65 -27.54
N LEU A 13 19.81 -18.40 -27.88
CA LEU A 13 20.81 -17.84 -26.95
C LEU A 13 20.73 -16.30 -26.82
N ASN A 14 19.92 -15.62 -27.64
CA ASN A 14 19.75 -14.16 -27.63
C ASN A 14 18.43 -13.71 -26.96
N THR A 15 17.78 -14.57 -26.17
CA THR A 15 16.64 -14.12 -25.36
C THR A 15 17.18 -13.28 -24.19
N SER A 16 17.13 -11.97 -24.32
CA SER A 16 17.40 -11.04 -23.23
C SER A 16 16.44 -11.32 -22.07
N LEU A 17 16.97 -11.78 -20.94
CA LEU A 17 16.25 -11.82 -19.68
C LEU A 17 15.94 -10.37 -19.28
N VAL A 18 14.70 -9.94 -19.53
CA VAL A 18 14.18 -8.71 -18.95
C VAL A 18 13.87 -9.04 -17.49
N TRP A 19 14.67 -8.49 -16.58
CA TRP A 19 14.32 -8.47 -15.16
C TRP A 19 13.27 -7.38 -14.98
N ALA A 20 12.05 -7.77 -14.63
CA ALA A 20 11.03 -6.82 -14.20
C ALA A 20 11.48 -6.24 -12.85
N ASP A 21 11.95 -5.00 -12.87
CA ASP A 21 12.32 -4.30 -11.65
C ASP A 21 11.01 -3.88 -10.95
N GLU A 22 10.68 -4.51 -9.84
CA GLU A 22 9.44 -4.23 -9.11
C GLU A 22 9.55 -2.86 -8.45
N LEU A 23 8.83 -1.87 -8.99
CA LEU A 23 8.76 -0.52 -8.45
C LEU A 23 8.16 -0.55 -7.03
N LYS A 24 8.94 -0.10 -6.04
CA LYS A 24 8.44 0.10 -4.68
C LYS A 24 7.70 1.43 -4.60
N ILE A 25 6.39 1.37 -4.41
CA ILE A 25 5.51 2.55 -4.39
C ILE A 25 4.82 2.67 -3.04
N VAL A 26 4.90 3.85 -2.44
CA VAL A 26 4.22 4.21 -1.19
C VAL A 26 3.49 5.52 -1.36
N VAL A 27 2.21 5.58 -1.00
CA VAL A 27 1.47 6.83 -0.95
C VAL A 27 1.70 7.49 0.40
N VAL A 28 2.42 8.61 0.41
CA VAL A 28 2.79 9.35 1.62
C VAL A 28 1.89 10.56 1.88
N GLY A 29 1.14 11.02 0.89
CA GLY A 29 0.18 12.12 1.04
C GLY A 29 -0.93 12.07 -0.01
N LEU A 30 -2.14 12.45 0.39
CA LEU A 30 -3.33 12.44 -0.47
C LEU A 30 -4.08 13.77 -0.39
N PHE A 31 -4.39 14.31 -1.57
CA PHE A 31 -5.18 15.52 -1.75
C PHE A 31 -6.18 15.30 -2.88
N THR A 32 -7.24 16.10 -2.93
CA THR A 32 -8.18 16.02 -4.05
C THR A 32 -7.45 16.29 -5.37
N GLY A 33 -7.41 15.27 -6.24
CA GLY A 33 -6.76 15.35 -7.55
C GLY A 33 -5.22 15.32 -7.54
N GLN A 34 -4.57 15.12 -6.39
CA GLN A 34 -3.12 15.05 -6.28
C GLN A 34 -2.66 14.04 -5.23
N ALA A 35 -1.53 13.38 -5.45
CA ALA A 35 -0.93 12.45 -4.50
C ALA A 35 0.57 12.71 -4.40
N VAL A 36 1.09 12.68 -3.17
CA VAL A 36 2.53 12.60 -2.93
C VAL A 36 2.86 11.12 -2.77
N VAL A 37 3.70 10.62 -3.67
CA VAL A 37 4.10 9.22 -3.73
C VAL A 37 5.60 9.11 -3.61
N GLU A 38 6.07 8.11 -2.89
CA GLU A 38 7.47 7.70 -2.90
C GLU A 38 7.62 6.52 -3.86
N ILE A 39 8.48 6.67 -4.87
CA ILE A 39 8.79 5.64 -5.86
C ILE A 39 10.28 5.35 -5.76
N ASN A 40 10.66 4.12 -5.39
CA ASN A 40 12.05 3.72 -5.19
C ASN A 40 12.86 4.75 -4.34
N HIS A 41 12.30 5.17 -3.20
CA HIS A 41 12.87 6.16 -2.28
C HIS A 41 12.99 7.59 -2.81
N LYS A 42 12.32 7.91 -3.92
CA LYS A 42 12.20 9.28 -4.44
C LYS A 42 10.77 9.79 -4.31
N GLN A 43 10.61 10.91 -3.63
CA GLN A 43 9.31 11.55 -3.46
C GLN A 43 8.92 12.31 -4.74
N ARG A 44 7.69 12.09 -5.20
CA ARG A 44 7.07 12.71 -6.37
C ARG A 44 5.70 13.25 -6.00
N LEU A 45 5.38 14.46 -6.46
CA LEU A 45 4.03 14.97 -6.46
C LEU A 45 3.40 14.68 -7.82
N LEU A 46 2.35 13.86 -7.83
CA LEU A 46 1.58 13.54 -9.02
C LEU A 46 0.23 14.25 -9.00
N LYS A 47 -0.16 14.76 -10.16
CA LYS A 47 -1.50 15.30 -10.43
C LYS A 47 -2.25 14.31 -11.31
N VAL A 48 -3.58 14.28 -11.21
CA VAL A 48 -4.40 13.39 -12.05
C VAL A 48 -4.08 13.58 -13.53
N GLY A 49 -3.89 12.48 -14.24
CA GLY A 49 -3.51 12.43 -15.65
C GLY A 49 -2.03 12.70 -15.93
N LYS A 50 -1.17 12.82 -14.91
CA LYS A 50 0.27 13.00 -15.09
C LYS A 50 1.03 11.73 -14.73
N THR A 51 2.05 11.46 -15.54
CA THR A 51 2.96 10.32 -15.42
C THR A 51 4.30 10.80 -14.86
N SER A 52 4.82 10.05 -13.89
CA SER A 52 6.16 10.25 -13.34
C SER A 52 7.24 9.80 -14.33
N PRO A 53 8.49 10.27 -14.18
CA PRO A 53 9.63 9.75 -14.94
C PRO A 53 9.83 8.23 -14.78
N GLU A 54 9.36 7.67 -13.66
CA GLU A 54 9.40 6.24 -13.35
C GLU A 54 8.25 5.44 -13.99
N GLY A 55 7.36 6.07 -14.77
CA GLY A 55 6.28 5.41 -15.50
C GLY A 55 4.96 5.25 -14.72
N VAL A 56 4.89 5.73 -13.48
CA VAL A 56 3.67 5.70 -12.66
C VAL A 56 2.74 6.86 -13.01
N THR A 57 1.49 6.58 -13.36
CA THR A 57 0.46 7.58 -13.71
C THR A 57 -0.60 7.69 -12.63
N LEU A 58 -0.99 8.90 -12.24
CA LEU A 58 -2.11 9.11 -11.32
C LEU A 58 -3.44 9.16 -12.07
N ILE A 59 -4.31 8.18 -11.87
CA ILE A 59 -5.64 8.12 -12.50
C ILE A 59 -6.68 8.89 -11.69
N SER A 60 -6.67 8.75 -10.37
CA SER A 60 -7.54 9.51 -9.47
C SER A 60 -6.94 9.62 -8.07
N ALA A 61 -7.30 10.67 -7.33
CA ALA A 61 -6.91 10.84 -5.93
C ALA A 61 -8.05 11.50 -5.13
N THR A 62 -8.40 10.88 -4.00
CA THR A 62 -9.25 11.40 -2.95
C THR A 62 -8.43 11.55 -1.67
N SER A 63 -9.01 12.11 -0.60
CA SER A 63 -8.38 12.18 0.72
C SER A 63 -8.10 10.80 1.35
N GLN A 64 -8.71 9.73 0.84
CA GLN A 64 -8.63 8.38 1.41
C GLN A 64 -7.80 7.42 0.55
N SER A 65 -7.80 7.60 -0.77
CA SER A 65 -7.10 6.70 -1.70
C SER A 65 -6.64 7.38 -2.97
N ALA A 66 -5.61 6.82 -3.60
CA ALA A 66 -5.22 7.11 -4.98
C ALA A 66 -5.33 5.86 -5.85
N VAL A 67 -5.70 6.03 -7.12
CA VAL A 67 -5.59 4.99 -8.15
C VAL A 67 -4.40 5.33 -9.02
N LEU A 68 -3.41 4.45 -9.03
CA LEU A 68 -2.19 4.59 -9.83
C LEU A 68 -2.18 3.53 -10.92
N GLU A 69 -1.71 3.90 -12.11
CA GLU A 69 -1.46 3.00 -13.23
C GLU A 69 0.04 2.79 -13.38
N ILE A 70 0.48 1.53 -13.40
CA ILE A 70 1.85 1.10 -13.66
C ILE A 70 1.79 -0.03 -14.68
N ASP A 71 2.55 0.08 -15.77
CA ASP A 71 2.59 -0.92 -16.84
C ASP A 71 1.21 -1.32 -17.41
N GLY A 72 0.26 -0.37 -17.40
CA GLY A 72 -1.12 -0.60 -17.86
C GLY A 72 -2.04 -1.26 -16.83
N GLU A 73 -1.54 -1.62 -15.65
CA GLU A 73 -2.34 -2.11 -14.53
C GLU A 73 -2.71 -0.97 -13.57
N GLN A 74 -4.00 -0.81 -13.31
CA GLN A 74 -4.50 0.15 -12.32
C GLN A 74 -4.66 -0.51 -10.96
N LYS A 75 -4.00 0.05 -9.94
CA LYS A 75 -4.07 -0.40 -8.55
C LYS A 75 -4.49 0.75 -7.64
N LYS A 76 -5.31 0.44 -6.64
CA LYS A 76 -5.77 1.38 -5.62
C LYS A 76 -4.83 1.32 -4.41
N TYR A 77 -4.36 2.48 -3.99
CA TYR A 77 -3.45 2.67 -2.87
C TYR A 77 -4.12 3.50 -1.79
N LEU A 78 -3.97 3.07 -0.54
CA LEU A 78 -4.38 3.83 0.64
C LEU A 78 -3.19 4.60 1.19
N LEU A 79 -3.46 5.67 1.93
CA LEU A 79 -2.43 6.43 2.64
C LEU A 79 -1.62 5.51 3.55
N GLY A 80 -0.30 5.52 3.43
CA GLY A 80 0.60 4.70 4.26
C GLY A 80 0.64 3.21 3.92
N SER A 81 -0.04 2.74 2.86
CA SER A 81 0.09 1.34 2.42
C SER A 81 1.42 1.13 1.68
N HIS A 82 2.26 0.23 2.21
CA HIS A 82 3.39 -0.34 1.49
C HIS A 82 2.86 -1.39 0.51
N ILE A 83 2.96 -1.15 -0.80
CA ILE A 83 2.77 -2.23 -1.77
C ILE A 83 4.15 -2.70 -2.19
N GLY A 84 4.62 -3.72 -1.49
CA GLY A 84 5.76 -4.56 -1.83
C GLY A 84 5.48 -5.93 -1.22
N GLY A 85 4.66 -6.74 -1.91
CA GLY A 85 4.29 -8.09 -1.47
C GLY A 85 2.79 -8.30 -1.22
N ASN A 86 2.35 -9.54 -1.48
CA ASN A 86 0.99 -10.03 -1.31
C ASN A 86 0.35 -9.54 0.00
N PHE A 87 -0.70 -8.72 -0.12
CA PHE A 87 -1.50 -8.26 1.01
C PHE A 87 -2.16 -9.46 1.70
N SER A 88 -1.73 -9.76 2.92
CA SER A 88 -2.44 -10.63 3.84
C SER A 88 -3.13 -9.73 4.87
N PRO A 89 -4.47 -9.77 5.00
CA PRO A 89 -5.15 -9.02 6.05
C PRO A 89 -4.58 -9.45 7.42
N PRO A 90 -4.32 -8.50 8.34
CA PRO A 90 -3.92 -8.87 9.70
C PRO A 90 -4.99 -9.78 10.32
N PRO A 91 -4.61 -10.75 11.17
CA PRO A 91 -5.57 -11.60 11.87
C PRO A 91 -6.57 -10.73 12.62
N ALA A 92 -7.85 -11.12 12.58
CA ALA A 92 -8.91 -10.40 13.25
C ALA A 92 -8.55 -10.21 14.73
N LEU A 93 -8.48 -8.95 15.16
CA LEU A 93 -8.27 -8.64 16.57
C LEU A 93 -9.52 -9.00 17.36
N PRO A 94 -9.38 -9.41 18.64
CA PRO A 94 -10.52 -9.61 19.51
C PRO A 94 -11.28 -8.29 19.67
N VAL A 95 -12.59 -8.34 19.47
CA VAL A 95 -13.50 -7.21 19.72
C VAL A 95 -13.98 -7.30 21.16
N VAL A 96 -13.88 -6.19 21.89
CA VAL A 96 -14.43 -6.06 23.25
C VAL A 96 -15.55 -5.04 23.22
N SER A 97 -16.72 -5.42 23.72
CA SER A 97 -17.86 -4.54 23.88
C SER A 97 -17.99 -4.09 25.33
N LEU A 98 -18.04 -2.78 25.57
CA LEU A 98 -18.30 -2.19 26.88
C LEU A 98 -19.72 -1.62 26.89
N TRP A 99 -20.44 -1.87 27.98
CA TRP A 99 -21.78 -1.33 28.18
C TRP A 99 -21.73 -0.17 29.19
N PRO A 100 -22.43 0.94 28.93
CA PRO A 100 -22.37 2.10 29.80
C PRO A 100 -23.07 1.82 31.12
N THR A 101 -22.46 2.29 32.21
CA THR A 101 -23.07 2.36 33.54
C THR A 101 -23.20 3.83 33.91
N ASN A 102 -24.43 4.32 34.10
CA ASN A 102 -24.71 5.73 34.38
C ASN A 102 -24.09 6.71 33.38
N GLY A 103 -24.06 6.35 32.10
CA GLY A 103 -23.48 7.17 31.03
C GLY A 103 -21.94 7.10 30.91
N MET A 104 -21.27 6.31 31.76
CA MET A 104 -19.82 6.10 31.72
C MET A 104 -19.46 4.70 31.25
N TYR A 105 -18.36 4.56 30.52
CA TYR A 105 -17.80 3.26 30.15
C TYR A 105 -16.67 2.91 31.12
N ILE A 106 -16.87 1.85 31.90
CA ILE A 106 -15.92 1.39 32.91
C ILE A 106 -15.45 -0.02 32.55
N THR A 107 -14.14 -0.27 32.70
CA THR A 107 -13.56 -1.59 32.47
C THR A 107 -12.49 -1.89 33.51
N PRO A 108 -12.43 -3.12 34.05
CA PRO A 108 -11.36 -3.50 34.97
C PRO A 108 -10.03 -3.63 34.23
N GLY A 109 -8.94 -3.26 34.88
CA GLY A 109 -7.59 -3.55 34.40
C GLY A 109 -6.57 -3.47 35.52
N SER A 110 -5.28 -3.34 35.17
CA SER A 110 -4.22 -3.30 36.17
C SER A 110 -3.23 -2.17 35.97
N VAL A 111 -2.82 -1.55 37.08
CA VAL A 111 -1.70 -0.60 37.15
C VAL A 111 -0.71 -1.14 38.16
N ASN A 112 0.54 -1.38 37.74
CA ASN A 112 1.60 -1.93 38.58
C ASN A 112 1.21 -3.25 39.30
N GLY A 113 0.41 -4.09 38.67
CA GLY A 113 -0.05 -5.37 39.23
C GLY A 113 -1.25 -5.28 40.17
N TYR A 114 -1.79 -4.08 40.42
CA TYR A 114 -3.01 -3.89 41.20
C TYR A 114 -4.23 -3.76 40.31
N SER A 115 -5.32 -4.44 40.68
CA SER A 115 -6.60 -4.33 39.98
C SER A 115 -7.24 -2.96 40.25
N VAL A 116 -7.61 -2.27 39.19
CA VAL A 116 -8.28 -0.96 39.24
C VAL A 116 -9.34 -0.85 38.16
N ASP A 117 -10.32 0.04 38.34
CA ASP A 117 -11.31 0.35 37.32
C ASP A 117 -10.83 1.53 36.46
N PHE A 118 -10.84 1.35 35.14
CA PHE A 118 -10.56 2.39 34.16
C PHE A 118 -11.86 3.01 33.67
N LEU A 119 -11.91 4.34 33.67
CA LEU A 119 -12.91 5.10 32.92
C LEU A 119 -12.40 5.28 31.48
N VAL A 120 -13.21 4.89 30.50
CA VAL A 120 -12.89 5.05 29.07
C VAL A 120 -13.46 6.38 28.59
N ASP A 121 -12.57 7.31 28.22
CA ASP A 121 -12.93 8.54 27.54
C ASP A 121 -13.15 8.27 26.05
N THR A 122 -14.40 8.38 25.60
CA THR A 122 -14.77 8.19 24.20
C THR A 122 -14.67 9.48 23.38
N GLY A 123 -14.33 10.61 24.00
CA GLY A 123 -14.12 11.91 23.33
C GLY A 123 -15.38 12.51 22.68
N ALA A 124 -16.57 12.13 23.14
CA ALA A 124 -17.86 12.64 22.67
C ALA A 124 -18.22 13.99 23.29
#